data_AF-A0A2A2KMY2-F1
#
_entry.id   AF-A0A2A2KMY2-F1
#
_cell.length_a   1.000
_cell.length_b   1.000
_cell.length_c   1.000
_cell.angle_alpha   90.00
_cell.angle_beta   90.00
_cell.angle_gamma   90.00
#
_symmetry.space_group_name_H-M   'P 1'
#
loop_
_entity.id
_entity.type
_entity.pdbx_description
1 polymer ?
#
loop_
_entity_poly.entity_id
_entity_poly.type
_entity_poly.pdbx_seq_one_letter_code
_entity_poly.pdbx_strand_id
1 'polypeptide(L)'
;MFAVRKKSHRTAPRCGAHRTANIPGFEVDEETDAALRVCTPIENGRVILEKSTREQIEQQIKILERFCNAMDIVVAECDHVGRINYYPLGELLRFHWELVELNETTCEQAKPAILRFDNMADYNMGRAANLKKIFGWGLWLVPLPTDTEDGMHYEIRYVDPNNTSRFKRVEIDNEDAAETER
;
A
#
# COMPACT_ATOMS: atom_id res chain seq x y z
N MET A 1 5.15 1.13 -15.41
CA MET A 1 6.55 1.48 -15.07
C MET A 1 7.12 0.26 -14.36
N PHE A 2 8.13 -0.38 -14.92
CA PHE A 2 8.61 -1.69 -14.44
C PHE A 2 9.82 -1.54 -13.52
N ALA A 3 9.92 -2.39 -12.50
CA ALA A 3 11.14 -2.57 -11.72
C ALA A 3 11.86 -3.86 -12.13
N VAL A 4 13.16 -3.90 -11.86
CA VAL A 4 14.08 -4.94 -12.30
C VAL A 4 14.62 -5.59 -11.03
N ARG A 5 14.46 -6.90 -10.84
CA ARG A 5 14.92 -7.65 -9.64
C ARG A 5 15.73 -8.89 -10.03
N LYS A 6 16.99 -8.97 -9.62
CA LYS A 6 17.83 -10.17 -9.80
C LYS A 6 17.19 -11.40 -9.11
N LYS A 7 17.16 -12.56 -9.77
CA LYS A 7 16.73 -13.82 -9.14
C LYS A 7 17.75 -14.24 -8.07
N SER A 8 17.58 -13.73 -6.86
CA SER A 8 18.32 -14.18 -5.68
C SER A 8 17.38 -14.92 -4.74
N HIS A 9 17.76 -16.13 -4.34
CA HIS A 9 17.04 -16.96 -3.37
C HIS A 9 17.06 -16.43 -1.92
N ARG A 10 17.55 -15.21 -1.67
CA ARG A 10 17.53 -14.62 -0.32
C ARG A 10 17.12 -13.15 -0.35
N THR A 11 16.13 -12.86 0.50
CA THR A 11 15.73 -11.56 1.04
C THR A 11 15.25 -10.49 0.05
N ALA A 12 14.01 -10.05 0.23
CA ALA A 12 13.50 -8.84 -0.41
C ALA A 12 14.30 -7.61 0.10
N PRO A 13 14.88 -6.79 -0.78
CA PRO A 13 15.45 -5.51 -0.34
C PRO A 13 14.30 -4.59 0.11
N ARG A 14 14.44 -3.99 1.30
CA ARG A 14 13.57 -2.89 1.71
C ARG A 14 13.84 -1.72 0.76
N CYS A 15 12.87 -1.34 -0.06
CA CYS A 15 12.97 -0.13 -0.89
C CYS A 15 13.05 1.09 0.02
N GLY A 16 14.26 1.63 0.19
CA GLY A 16 14.49 2.95 0.76
C GLY A 16 14.28 4.02 -0.31
N ALA A 17 13.38 4.97 -0.02
CA ALA A 17 13.29 6.39 -0.39
C ALA A 17 13.95 6.97 -1.68
N HIS A 18 14.26 6.20 -2.72
CA HIS A 18 14.67 6.72 -4.02
C HIS A 18 13.59 6.44 -5.08
N ARG A 19 13.17 7.51 -5.77
CA ARG A 19 11.95 7.62 -6.59
C ARG A 19 11.96 6.84 -7.91
N THR A 20 12.91 5.94 -8.08
CA THR A 20 12.92 4.92 -9.13
C THR A 20 13.71 3.75 -8.57
N ALA A 21 13.17 2.54 -8.70
CA ALA A 21 13.87 1.32 -8.33
C ALA A 21 14.96 0.98 -9.36
N ASN A 22 15.90 1.90 -9.60
CA ASN A 22 17.15 1.57 -10.26
C ASN A 22 17.97 0.78 -9.25
N ILE A 23 18.31 -0.47 -9.58
CA ILE A 23 19.35 -1.19 -8.84
C ILE A 23 20.65 -0.42 -9.09
N PRO A 24 21.30 0.17 -8.06
CA PRO A 24 22.58 0.83 -8.26
C PRO A 24 23.60 -0.17 -8.82
N GLY A 25 24.20 0.14 -9.98
CA GLY A 25 25.25 -0.67 -10.62
C GLY A 25 24.81 -1.54 -11.81
N PHE A 26 23.60 -1.38 -12.34
CA PHE A 26 23.19 -2.02 -13.61
C PHE A 26 23.11 -0.98 -14.72
N GLU A 27 24.07 -1.03 -15.64
CA GLU A 27 24.00 -0.36 -16.93
C GLU A 27 23.47 -1.36 -17.97
N VAL A 28 22.58 -0.88 -18.84
CA VAL A 28 22.12 -1.66 -20.00
C VAL A 28 23.28 -1.74 -20.99
N ASP A 29 23.49 -2.90 -21.61
CA ASP A 29 24.53 -3.03 -22.63
C ASP A 29 24.27 -2.09 -23.82
N GLU A 30 25.35 -1.68 -24.47
CA GLU A 30 25.32 -0.70 -25.55
C GLU A 30 24.47 -1.18 -26.75
N GLU A 31 24.39 -2.49 -26.98
CA GLU A 31 23.57 -3.12 -28.01
C GLU A 31 22.07 -2.99 -27.70
N THR A 32 21.67 -3.28 -26.47
CA THR A 32 20.30 -3.17 -25.98
C THR A 32 19.85 -1.71 -25.92
N ASP A 33 20.72 -0.78 -25.50
CA ASP A 33 20.41 0.67 -25.52
C ASP A 33 20.22 1.19 -26.95
N ALA A 34 21.06 0.76 -27.90
CA ALA A 34 20.90 1.09 -29.31
C ALA A 34 19.57 0.53 -29.88
N ALA A 35 19.24 -0.72 -29.56
CA ALA A 35 17.99 -1.34 -29.99
C ALA A 35 16.75 -0.61 -29.42
N LEU A 36 16.80 -0.17 -28.16
CA LEU A 36 15.74 0.62 -27.53
C LEU A 36 15.59 1.99 -28.17
N ARG A 37 16.70 2.67 -28.51
CA ARG A 37 16.65 3.98 -29.18
C ARG A 37 16.03 3.92 -30.57
N VAL A 38 16.18 2.80 -31.30
CA VAL A 38 15.56 2.62 -32.62
C VAL A 38 14.04 2.53 -32.53
N CYS A 39 13.50 1.86 -31.52
CA CYS A 39 12.06 1.66 -31.37
C CYS A 39 11.35 2.71 -30.51
N THR A 40 12.08 3.68 -29.95
CA THR A 40 11.50 4.69 -29.06
C THR A 40 11.44 6.05 -29.73
N PRO A 41 10.29 6.75 -29.73
CA PRO A 41 10.20 8.08 -30.32
C PRO A 41 11.10 9.07 -29.58
N ILE A 42 11.92 9.77 -30.36
CA ILE A 42 12.81 10.83 -29.91
C ILE A 42 12.29 12.15 -30.45
N GLU A 43 11.97 13.08 -29.56
CA GLU A 43 11.63 14.46 -29.92
C GLU A 43 12.64 15.41 -29.26
N ASN A 44 13.20 16.34 -30.04
CA ASN A 44 14.17 17.34 -29.56
C ASN A 44 15.38 16.73 -28.80
N GLY A 45 15.84 15.56 -29.25
CA GLY A 45 16.95 14.83 -28.60
C GLY A 45 16.61 14.19 -27.26
N ARG A 46 15.32 14.17 -26.86
CA ARG A 46 14.85 13.50 -25.64
C ARG A 46 13.91 12.35 -26.00
N VAL A 47 14.06 11.26 -25.26
CA VAL A 47 13.21 10.07 -25.36
C VAL A 47 11.88 10.37 -24.69
N ILE A 48 10.76 10.31 -25.43
CA ILE A 48 9.42 10.54 -24.87
C ILE A 48 8.64 9.22 -24.90
N LEU A 49 8.70 8.49 -23.80
CA LEU A 49 8.05 7.18 -23.67
C LEU A 49 6.53 7.26 -23.83
N GLU A 50 5.91 8.33 -23.34
CA GLU A 50 4.45 8.55 -23.36
C GLU A 50 3.84 8.63 -24.76
N LYS A 51 4.67 8.91 -25.78
CA LYS A 51 4.24 9.00 -27.19
C LYS A 51 4.46 7.70 -27.97
N SER A 52 4.97 6.66 -27.33
CA SER A 52 5.19 5.36 -27.99
C SER A 52 3.85 4.73 -28.37
N THR A 53 3.73 4.25 -29.61
CA THR A 53 2.57 3.47 -30.02
C THR A 53 2.56 2.12 -29.31
N ARG A 54 1.42 1.42 -29.34
CA ARG A 54 1.29 0.09 -28.72
C ARG A 54 2.30 -0.90 -29.29
N GLU A 55 2.52 -0.87 -30.61
CA GLU A 55 3.49 -1.74 -31.27
C GLU A 55 4.93 -1.43 -30.84
N GLN A 56 5.26 -0.15 -30.65
CA GLN A 56 6.57 0.27 -30.14
C GLN A 56 6.78 -0.19 -28.69
N ILE A 57 5.74 -0.09 -27.85
CA ILE A 57 5.78 -0.58 -26.46
C ILE A 57 6.00 -2.10 -26.43
N GLU A 58 5.30 -2.86 -27.27
CA GLU A 58 5.48 -4.32 -27.37
C GLU A 58 6.90 -4.71 -27.81
N GLN A 59 7.50 -3.94 -28.74
CA GLN A 59 8.89 -4.14 -29.16
C GLN A 59 9.89 -3.81 -28.04
N GLN A 60 9.70 -2.70 -27.33
CA GLN A 60 10.52 -2.30 -26.19
C GLN A 60 10.47 -3.36 -25.08
N ILE A 61 9.28 -3.88 -24.76
CA ILE A 61 9.10 -4.95 -23.78
C ILE A 61 9.90 -6.20 -24.21
N LYS A 62 9.80 -6.62 -25.47
CA LYS A 62 10.51 -7.80 -25.98
C LYS A 62 12.04 -7.66 -25.91
N ILE A 63 12.57 -6.46 -26.15
CA ILE A 63 14.01 -6.16 -26.03
C ILE A 63 14.43 -6.25 -24.55
N LEU A 64 13.66 -5.61 -23.66
CA LEU A 64 13.93 -5.62 -22.22
C LEU A 64 13.81 -7.02 -21.61
N GLU A 65 12.85 -7.84 -22.04
CA GLU A 65 12.72 -9.24 -21.62
C GLU A 65 13.93 -10.08 -22.00
N ARG A 66 14.47 -9.88 -23.21
CA ARG A 66 15.69 -10.57 -23.66
C ARG A 66 16.89 -10.22 -22.78
N PHE A 67 17.08 -8.92 -22.52
CA PHE A 67 18.13 -8.44 -21.63
C PHE A 67 17.98 -9.02 -20.21
N CYS A 68 16.77 -8.97 -19.67
CA CYS A 68 16.48 -9.47 -18.32
C CYS A 68 16.73 -10.98 -18.22
N ASN A 69 16.35 -11.76 -19.23
CA ASN A 69 16.62 -13.20 -19.26
C ASN A 69 18.13 -13.50 -19.32
N ALA A 70 18.91 -12.74 -20.10
CA ALA A 70 20.36 -12.91 -20.17
C ALA A 70 21.07 -12.60 -18.84
N MET A 71 20.56 -11.62 -18.09
CA MET A 71 21.11 -11.19 -16.81
C MET A 71 20.53 -11.92 -15.58
N ASP A 72 19.64 -12.90 -15.82
CA ASP A 72 18.83 -13.60 -14.80
C ASP A 72 18.08 -12.64 -13.84
N ILE A 73 17.40 -11.67 -14.44
CA ILE A 73 16.61 -10.64 -13.79
C ILE A 73 15.12 -10.85 -14.14
N VAL A 74 14.24 -10.61 -13.16
CA VAL A 74 12.79 -10.60 -13.32
C VAL A 74 12.30 -9.16 -13.41
N VAL A 75 11.45 -8.91 -14.41
CA VAL A 75 10.71 -7.66 -14.58
C VAL A 75 9.45 -7.73 -13.72
N ALA A 76 9.24 -6.69 -12.92
CA ALA A 76 8.13 -6.54 -11.99
C ALA A 76 7.28 -5.34 -12.39
N GLU A 77 5.96 -5.49 -12.38
CA GLU A 77 5.06 -4.33 -12.45
C GLU A 77 5.11 -3.57 -11.12
N CYS A 78 5.32 -2.27 -11.21
CA CYS A 78 5.20 -1.38 -10.08
C CYS A 78 3.98 -0.48 -10.20
N ASP A 79 3.41 -0.11 -9.05
CA ASP A 79 2.44 0.98 -8.97
C ASP A 79 3.08 2.33 -9.39
N HIS A 80 2.25 3.37 -9.49
CA HIS A 80 2.68 4.74 -9.80
C HIS A 80 3.60 5.36 -8.73
N VAL A 81 3.80 4.68 -7.60
CA VAL A 81 4.67 5.08 -6.49
C VAL A 81 5.96 4.23 -6.45
N GLY A 82 6.13 3.28 -7.39
CA GLY A 82 7.33 2.44 -7.50
C GLY A 82 7.34 1.20 -6.60
N ARG A 83 6.20 0.78 -6.04
CA ARG A 83 6.07 -0.44 -5.23
C ARG A 83 5.88 -1.65 -6.11
N ILE A 84 6.68 -2.68 -5.87
CA ILE A 84 6.68 -3.96 -6.58
C ILE A 84 5.41 -4.76 -6.22
N ASN A 85 4.50 -4.98 -7.18
CA ASN A 85 3.24 -5.71 -6.99
C ASN A 85 3.48 -7.23 -7.00
N TYR A 86 3.90 -7.83 -5.87
CA TYR A 86 4.15 -9.29 -5.78
C TYR A 86 3.45 -9.99 -4.60
N TYR A 87 2.29 -9.51 -4.13
CA TYR A 87 1.62 -10.22 -3.04
C TYR A 87 0.10 -9.99 -2.96
N PRO A 88 -0.70 -10.51 -3.92
CA PRO A 88 -2.16 -10.31 -3.90
C PRO A 88 -2.80 -10.84 -2.62
N LEU A 89 -2.30 -11.96 -2.08
CA LEU A 89 -2.78 -12.51 -0.82
C LEU A 89 -2.48 -11.61 0.38
N GLY A 90 -1.30 -10.98 0.46
CA GLY A 90 -1.01 -10.09 1.59
C GLY A 90 -1.62 -8.72 1.49
N GLU A 91 -1.83 -8.21 0.28
CA GLU A 91 -2.64 -7.01 0.07
C GLU A 91 -4.07 -7.28 0.58
N LEU A 92 -4.63 -8.45 0.24
CA LEU A 92 -5.92 -8.90 0.73
C LEU A 92 -5.93 -9.09 2.26
N LEU A 93 -4.91 -9.73 2.83
CA LEU A 93 -4.80 -9.92 4.28
C LEU A 93 -4.61 -8.59 5.01
N ARG A 94 -3.82 -7.67 4.48
CA ARG A 94 -3.64 -6.33 5.06
C ARG A 94 -4.94 -5.55 5.01
N PHE A 95 -5.64 -5.58 3.87
CA PHE A 95 -6.94 -4.95 3.72
C PHE A 95 -7.95 -5.47 4.75
N HIS A 96 -8.10 -6.79 4.87
CA HIS A 96 -8.99 -7.36 5.88
C HIS A 96 -8.53 -7.11 7.31
N TRP A 97 -7.22 -7.03 7.56
CA TRP A 97 -6.71 -6.67 8.87
C TRP A 97 -7.09 -5.24 9.27
N GLU A 98 -6.99 -4.27 8.35
CA GLU A 98 -7.43 -2.89 8.56
C GLU A 98 -8.95 -2.79 8.82
N LEU A 99 -9.76 -3.56 8.07
CA LEU A 99 -11.21 -3.68 8.29
C LEU A 99 -11.53 -4.15 9.71
N VAL A 100 -10.83 -5.17 10.19
CA VAL A 100 -11.00 -5.70 11.56
C VAL A 100 -10.61 -4.66 12.60
N GLU A 101 -9.57 -3.87 12.38
CA GLU A 101 -9.16 -2.82 13.31
C GLU A 101 -10.18 -1.68 13.41
N LEU A 102 -10.85 -1.36 12.31
CA LEU A 102 -11.89 -0.32 12.24
C LEU A 102 -13.29 -0.83 12.59
N ASN A 103 -13.49 -2.15 12.62
CA ASN A 103 -14.80 -2.81 12.71
C ASN A 103 -15.74 -2.40 11.56
N GLU A 104 -15.22 -2.43 10.34
CA GLU A 104 -15.96 -2.14 9.12
C GLU A 104 -15.92 -3.35 8.19
N THR A 105 -17.01 -3.60 7.47
CA THR A 105 -17.05 -4.64 6.43
C THR A 105 -16.61 -4.07 5.08
N THR A 106 -16.23 -4.95 4.14
CA THR A 106 -15.93 -4.53 2.76
C THR A 106 -17.10 -3.78 2.11
N CYS A 107 -18.34 -4.14 2.47
CA CYS A 107 -19.55 -3.47 1.99
C CYS A 107 -19.67 -2.05 2.56
N GLU A 108 -19.34 -1.86 3.84
CA GLU A 108 -19.38 -0.55 4.50
C GLU A 108 -18.29 0.40 3.99
N GLN A 109 -17.14 -0.12 3.52
CA GLN A 109 -16.14 0.69 2.79
C GLN A 109 -16.69 1.21 1.46
N ALA A 110 -17.45 0.39 0.73
CA ALA A 110 -18.02 0.80 -0.54
C ALA A 110 -19.16 1.81 -0.34
N LYS A 111 -19.91 1.67 0.76
CA LYS A 111 -20.99 2.59 1.13
C LYS A 111 -21.14 2.62 2.66
N PRO A 112 -20.89 3.78 3.30
CA PRO A 112 -20.99 3.87 4.75
C PRO A 112 -22.42 3.59 5.23
N ALA A 113 -22.55 2.95 6.39
CA ALA A 113 -23.85 2.68 7.00
C ALA A 113 -24.52 4.00 7.39
N ILE A 114 -25.79 4.16 7.00
CA ILE A 114 -26.59 5.32 7.40
C ILE A 114 -27.28 4.96 8.72
N LEU A 115 -26.68 5.40 9.81
CA LEU A 115 -27.22 5.21 11.15
C LEU A 115 -28.19 6.34 11.48
N ARG A 116 -29.20 6.04 12.31
CA ARG A 116 -30.22 7.04 12.66
C ARG A 116 -29.56 8.09 13.55
N PHE A 117 -29.91 9.37 13.32
CA PHE A 117 -29.56 10.54 14.14
C PHE A 117 -28.12 11.08 14.05
N ASP A 118 -27.17 10.34 13.49
CA ASP A 118 -25.79 10.81 13.28
C ASP A 118 -25.15 10.16 12.04
N ASN A 119 -24.64 10.98 11.14
CA ASN A 119 -23.94 10.53 9.93
C ASN A 119 -22.47 10.15 10.20
N MET A 120 -21.94 10.47 11.38
CA MET A 120 -20.58 10.13 11.83
C MET A 120 -20.57 8.95 12.79
N ALA A 121 -21.73 8.39 13.13
CA ALA A 121 -21.80 7.18 13.94
C ALA A 121 -21.21 5.98 13.17
N ASP A 122 -20.50 5.14 13.90
CA ASP A 122 -19.85 3.94 13.35
C ASP A 122 -19.88 2.79 14.36
N TYR A 123 -19.40 1.61 13.94
CA TYR A 123 -19.30 0.43 14.81
C TYR A 123 -17.94 0.30 15.49
N ASN A 124 -17.08 1.31 15.40
CA ASN A 124 -15.70 1.23 15.85
C ASN A 124 -15.57 1.45 17.36
N MET A 125 -15.37 0.37 18.11
CA MET A 125 -15.23 0.39 19.58
C MET A 125 -13.76 0.42 20.05
N GLY A 126 -12.81 0.62 19.12
CA GLY A 126 -11.38 0.58 19.37
C GLY A 126 -10.76 -0.80 19.13
N ARG A 127 -9.47 -0.79 18.74
CA ARG A 127 -8.75 -1.96 18.19
C ARG A 127 -8.90 -3.24 19.02
N ALA A 128 -8.74 -3.16 20.34
CA ALA A 128 -8.82 -4.33 21.22
C ALA A 128 -10.24 -4.89 21.34
N ALA A 129 -11.25 -4.01 21.39
CA ALA A 129 -12.66 -4.43 21.45
C ALA A 129 -13.09 -5.05 20.12
N ASN A 130 -12.70 -4.42 19.00
CA ASN A 130 -13.02 -4.91 17.65
C ASN A 130 -12.41 -6.30 17.40
N LEU A 131 -11.13 -6.50 17.76
CA LEU A 131 -10.48 -7.83 17.68
C LEU A 131 -11.19 -8.87 18.54
N LYS A 132 -11.63 -8.51 19.75
CA LYS A 132 -12.36 -9.42 20.64
C LYS A 132 -13.73 -9.81 20.08
N LYS A 133 -14.41 -8.95 19.34
CA LYS A 133 -15.70 -9.27 18.71
C LYS A 133 -15.58 -10.44 17.73
N ILE A 134 -14.52 -10.44 16.94
CA ILE A 134 -14.29 -11.42 15.87
C ILE A 134 -13.58 -12.67 16.39
N PHE A 135 -12.49 -12.50 17.15
CA PHE A 135 -11.65 -13.62 17.57
C PHE A 135 -11.96 -14.14 18.98
N GLY A 136 -12.82 -13.45 19.74
CA GLY A 136 -13.18 -13.86 21.08
C GLY A 136 -12.04 -13.77 22.09
N TRP A 137 -12.08 -14.67 23.08
CA TRP A 137 -11.26 -14.60 24.29
C TRP A 137 -9.89 -15.29 24.20
N GLY A 138 -9.57 -16.04 23.14
CA GLY A 138 -8.22 -16.62 23.04
C GLY A 138 -7.93 -17.74 22.04
N LEU A 139 -8.88 -18.21 21.22
CA LEU A 139 -8.63 -19.28 20.22
C LEU A 139 -8.43 -18.74 18.80
N TRP A 140 -7.69 -17.63 18.68
CA TRP A 140 -7.65 -16.81 17.47
C TRP A 140 -7.06 -17.51 16.22
N LEU A 141 -6.26 -18.57 16.43
CA LEU A 141 -5.59 -19.33 15.36
C LEU A 141 -6.22 -20.71 15.12
N VAL A 142 -7.29 -21.03 15.83
CA VAL A 142 -8.03 -22.28 15.66
C VAL A 142 -9.33 -21.95 14.91
N PRO A 143 -9.68 -22.66 13.83
CA PRO A 143 -10.89 -22.38 13.06
C PRO A 143 -12.13 -22.89 13.80
N LEU A 144 -12.45 -22.24 14.91
CA LEU A 144 -13.62 -22.47 15.74
C LEU A 144 -14.42 -21.16 15.82
N PRO A 145 -15.76 -21.23 15.82
CA PRO A 145 -16.59 -20.04 16.04
C PRO A 145 -16.40 -19.57 17.48
N THR A 146 -15.70 -18.45 17.64
CA THR A 146 -15.44 -17.81 18.93
C THR A 146 -15.84 -16.35 18.96
N ASP A 147 -16.58 -15.92 17.95
CA ASP A 147 -17.22 -14.62 17.87
C ASP A 147 -18.15 -14.40 19.07
N THR A 148 -18.19 -13.15 19.55
CA THR A 148 -18.95 -12.82 20.77
C THR A 148 -20.33 -12.22 20.47
N GLU A 149 -20.61 -11.87 19.22
CA GLU A 149 -21.84 -11.18 18.82
C GLU A 149 -22.86 -12.17 18.24
N ASP A 150 -24.13 -11.78 18.26
CA ASP A 150 -25.27 -12.61 17.81
C ASP A 150 -25.48 -12.55 16.28
N GLY A 151 -24.69 -11.73 15.57
CA GLY A 151 -24.79 -11.48 14.15
C GLY A 151 -25.93 -10.53 13.74
N MET A 152 -26.76 -10.09 14.68
CA MET A 152 -27.98 -9.32 14.44
C MET A 152 -27.92 -7.90 15.03
N HIS A 153 -27.27 -7.75 16.19
CA HIS A 153 -27.16 -6.49 16.91
C HIS A 153 -25.69 -6.17 17.19
N TYR A 154 -25.30 -4.99 16.72
CA TYR A 154 -23.94 -4.47 16.88
C TYR A 154 -23.99 -3.20 17.72
N GLU A 155 -23.04 -3.06 18.64
CA GLU A 155 -22.89 -1.84 19.42
C GLU A 155 -22.47 -0.67 18.52
N ILE A 156 -23.22 0.43 18.59
CA ILE A 156 -23.01 1.63 17.79
C ILE A 156 -22.31 2.69 18.65
N ARG A 157 -21.23 3.25 18.12
CA ARG A 157 -20.59 4.45 18.65
C ARG A 157 -21.18 5.68 17.98
N TYR A 158 -21.93 6.46 18.75
CA TYR A 158 -22.35 7.81 18.35
C TYR A 158 -21.24 8.80 18.70
N VAL A 159 -20.90 9.68 17.76
CA VAL A 159 -19.93 10.74 18.02
C VAL A 159 -20.71 11.93 18.55
N ASP A 160 -20.35 12.40 19.74
CA ASP A 160 -20.96 13.61 20.28
C ASP A 160 -20.59 14.80 19.36
N PRO A 161 -21.56 15.52 18.76
CA PRO A 161 -21.26 16.57 17.78
C PRO A 161 -20.39 17.71 18.34
N ASN A 162 -20.25 17.82 19.66
CA ASN A 162 -19.38 18.78 20.33
C ASN A 162 -17.90 18.32 20.47
N ASN A 163 -17.58 17.06 20.16
CA ASN A 163 -16.22 16.51 20.28
C ASN A 163 -15.62 16.20 18.90
N THR A 164 -15.34 17.24 18.12
CA THR A 164 -14.82 17.18 16.74
C THR A 164 -13.30 16.98 16.64
N SER A 165 -12.68 16.26 17.57
CA SER A 165 -11.23 16.02 17.53
C SER A 165 -10.89 14.55 17.23
N ARG A 166 -11.03 14.16 15.96
CA ARG A 166 -10.50 12.87 15.45
C ARG A 166 -8.96 12.78 15.56
N PHE A 167 -8.27 13.90 15.82
CA PHE A 167 -6.84 13.96 16.04
C PHE A 167 -6.53 14.67 17.36
N LYS A 168 -5.96 13.93 18.31
CA LYS A 168 -5.42 14.50 19.54
C LYS A 168 -4.10 15.19 19.20
N ARG A 169 -4.07 16.51 19.07
CA ARG A 169 -2.80 17.25 19.10
C ARG A 169 -2.23 17.07 20.50
N VAL A 170 -1.02 16.51 20.58
CA VAL A 170 -0.23 16.55 21.81
C VAL A 170 0.31 17.97 21.89
N GLU A 171 -0.32 18.79 22.72
CA GLU A 171 0.29 20.03 23.16
C GLU A 171 1.42 19.63 24.12
N ILE A 172 2.65 19.85 23.70
CA ILE A 172 3.82 19.75 24.59
C ILE A 172 3.83 21.06 25.35
N ASP A 173 3.37 21.04 26.60
CA ASP A 173 3.52 22.17 27.50
C ASP A 173 5.02 22.33 27.79
N ASN A 174 5.66 23.34 27.18
CA ASN A 174 6.99 23.78 27.56
C ASN A 174 6.87 24.59 28.86
N GLU A 175 6.76 23.92 30.01
CA GLU A 175 6.78 24.57 31.33
C GLU A 175 8.21 24.96 31.79
N ASP A 176 9.27 24.57 31.07
CA ASP A 176 10.65 24.74 31.53
C ASP A 176 11.32 26.09 31.17
N ALA A 177 10.59 27.08 30.62
CA ALA A 177 11.17 28.36 30.21
C ALA A 177 11.03 29.51 31.23
N ALA A 178 10.38 29.30 32.38
CA ALA A 178 10.00 30.39 33.29
C ALA A 178 10.75 30.44 34.63
N GLU A 179 11.86 29.72 34.80
CA GLU A 179 12.62 29.70 36.07
C GLU A 179 14.01 30.38 36.02
N THR A 180 14.30 31.21 35.01
CA THR A 180 15.61 31.91 34.91
C THR A 180 15.53 33.44 34.97
N GLU A 181 14.54 34.02 35.66
CA GLU A 181 14.54 35.45 36.01
C GLU A 181 13.98 35.72 37.42
N ARG A 182 14.64 35.16 38.45
CA ARG A 182 14.59 35.72 39.81
C ARG A 182 15.97 35.75 40.44
#